data_AF-Q0AY69-F1
#
_entry.id   AF-Q0AY69-F1
#
_cell.length_a   1.000
_cell.length_b   1.000
_cell.length_c   1.000
_cell.angle_alpha   90.00
_cell.angle_beta   90.00
_cell.angle_gamma   90.00
#
_symmetry.space_group_name_H-M   'P 1'
#
loop_
_entity.id
_entity.type
_entity.pdbx_description
1 polymer ?
#
loop_
_entity_poly.entity_id
_entity_poly.type
_entity_poly.pdbx_seq_one_letter_code
_entity_poly.pdbx_strand_id
1 'polypeptide(L)'
;MVVNRLQNSLEELKSILEQYPEKDGEEYLRFCDNQILRINPEIKIRWARIYGSRWAHLLGNFDDIALKPLRIKLNNNYGILIDNSNSLPPADLQQLIAILKECFEDGPLSGTRDS
;
A
#
# COMPACT_ATOMS: atom_id res chain seq x y z
N MET A 1 25.31 -8.45 -5.55
CA MET A 1 24.89 -8.34 -4.14
C MET A 1 23.80 -7.26 -3.94
N VAL A 2 22.83 -7.13 -4.86
CA VAL A 2 21.76 -6.10 -4.75
C VAL A 2 20.44 -6.70 -4.26
N VAL A 3 20.21 -7.98 -4.54
CA VAL A 3 18.98 -8.72 -4.19
C VAL A 3 18.68 -8.74 -2.68
N ASN A 4 19.70 -8.71 -1.82
CA ASN A 4 19.49 -8.74 -0.36
C ASN A 4 19.07 -7.42 0.27
N ARG A 5 19.30 -6.26 -0.37
CA ARG A 5 19.05 -4.97 0.28
C ARG A 5 17.56 -4.65 0.32
N LEU A 6 16.88 -4.80 -0.82
CA LEU A 6 15.46 -4.49 -0.93
C LEU A 6 14.60 -5.48 -0.14
N GLN A 7 14.98 -6.77 -0.16
CA GLN A 7 14.35 -7.81 0.65
C GLN A 7 14.36 -7.46 2.15
N ASN A 8 15.53 -7.09 2.69
CA ASN A 8 15.64 -6.68 4.10
C ASN A 8 14.80 -5.43 4.40
N SER A 9 14.80 -4.45 3.48
CA SER A 9 13.98 -3.25 3.63
C SER A 9 12.47 -3.53 3.60
N LEU A 10 12.01 -4.54 2.86
CA LEU A 10 10.60 -4.96 2.85
C LEU A 10 10.20 -5.69 4.13
N GLU A 11 11.08 -6.49 4.72
CA GLU A 11 10.84 -7.08 6.06
C GLU A 11 10.78 -5.99 7.14
N GLU A 12 11.69 -5.02 7.09
CA GLU A 12 11.67 -3.85 7.97
C GLU A 12 10.39 -3.02 7.77
N LEU A 13 9.97 -2.81 6.51
CA LEU A 13 8.72 -2.13 6.19
C LEU A 13 7.55 -2.78 6.91
N LYS A 14 7.42 -4.11 6.79
CA LYS A 14 6.33 -4.86 7.43
C LYS A 14 6.29 -4.59 8.93
N SER A 15 7.42 -4.75 9.61
CA SER A 15 7.52 -4.52 11.05
C SER A 15 7.13 -3.08 11.44
N ILE A 16 7.57 -2.09 10.66
CA ILE A 16 7.25 -0.67 10.89
C ILE A 16 5.75 -0.41 10.69
N LEU A 17 5.14 -0.97 9.64
CA LEU A 17 3.71 -0.79 9.36
C LEU A 17 2.81 -1.48 10.39
N GLU A 18 3.25 -2.62 10.95
CA GLU A 18 2.52 -3.37 11.98
C GLU A 18 2.49 -2.65 13.33
N GLN A 19 3.54 -1.92 13.67
CA GLN A 19 3.66 -1.19 14.94
C GLN A 19 2.86 0.13 14.95
N TYR A 20 2.35 0.58 13.80
CA TYR A 20 1.56 1.80 13.75
C TYR A 20 0.19 1.59 14.42
N PRO A 21 -0.22 2.45 15.37
CA PRO A 21 -1.32 2.16 16.30
C PRO A 21 -2.71 2.15 15.65
N GLU A 22 -2.93 2.90 14.58
CA GLU A 22 -4.22 3.01 13.89
C GLU A 22 -4.04 2.73 12.39
N LYS A 23 -4.63 1.64 11.90
CA LYS A 23 -4.48 1.19 10.50
C LYS A 23 -5.62 1.67 9.59
N ASP A 24 -6.15 2.86 9.88
CA ASP A 24 -7.20 3.51 9.11
C ASP A 24 -6.91 5.01 9.01
N GLY A 25 -7.62 5.70 8.12
CA GLY A 25 -7.51 7.14 7.96
C GLY A 25 -6.32 7.59 7.11
N GLU A 26 -6.32 8.88 6.78
CA GLU A 26 -5.35 9.49 5.88
C GLU A 26 -3.94 9.57 6.49
N GLU A 27 -3.85 9.68 7.82
CA GLU A 27 -2.55 9.73 8.52
C GLU A 27 -1.78 8.42 8.33
N TYR A 28 -2.45 7.28 8.49
CA TYR A 28 -1.85 5.97 8.23
C TYR A 28 -1.41 5.82 6.78
N LEU A 29 -2.24 6.25 5.82
CA LEU A 29 -1.86 6.21 4.40
C LEU A 29 -0.60 7.05 4.12
N ARG A 30 -0.51 8.26 4.70
CA ARG A 30 0.68 9.13 4.59
C ARG A 30 1.90 8.48 5.23
N PHE A 31 1.72 7.81 6.36
CA PHE A 31 2.78 7.05 6.99
C PHE A 31 3.29 5.93 6.07
N CYS A 32 2.39 5.09 5.54
CA CYS A 32 2.73 4.03 4.59
C CYS A 32 3.45 4.58 3.34
N ASP A 33 2.91 5.64 2.73
CA ASP A 33 3.48 6.31 1.56
C ASP A 33 4.95 6.71 1.80
N ASN A 34 5.20 7.37 2.93
CA ASN A 34 6.55 7.79 3.32
C ASN A 34 7.51 6.60 3.51
N GLN A 35 7.06 5.49 4.13
CA GLN A 35 7.94 4.33 4.32
C GLN A 35 8.24 3.63 2.99
N ILE A 36 7.25 3.51 2.09
CA ILE A 36 7.45 2.94 0.76
C ILE A 36 8.45 3.78 -0.04
N LEU A 37 8.28 5.10 -0.05
CA LEU A 37 9.17 6.01 -0.79
C LEU A 37 10.59 6.06 -0.21
N ARG A 38 10.79 5.78 1.07
CA ARG A 38 12.14 5.63 1.65
C ARG A 38 12.88 4.41 1.11
N ILE A 39 12.15 3.33 0.83
CA ILE A 39 12.72 2.06 0.37
C ILE A 39 12.92 2.09 -1.14
N ASN A 40 11.96 2.63 -1.87
CA ASN A 40 12.04 2.82 -3.31
C ASN A 40 11.54 4.21 -3.71
N PRO A 41 12.42 5.24 -3.73
CA PRO A 41 12.04 6.60 -4.10
C PRO A 41 11.51 6.75 -5.53
N GLU A 42 11.82 5.79 -6.41
CA GLU A 42 11.43 5.85 -7.83
C GLU A 42 10.03 5.26 -8.08
N ILE A 43 9.42 4.60 -7.09
CA ILE A 43 8.07 4.06 -7.25
C ILE A 43 7.05 5.22 -7.29
N LYS A 44 6.21 5.23 -8.33
CA LYS A 44 5.12 6.19 -8.49
C LYS A 44 3.83 5.53 -8.01
N ILE A 45 3.37 5.92 -6.83
CA ILE A 45 2.16 5.39 -6.21
C ILE A 45 1.09 6.47 -6.00
N ARG A 46 -0.17 6.03 -6.04
CA ARG A 46 -1.34 6.81 -5.68
C ARG A 46 -2.26 5.98 -4.80
N TRP A 47 -2.67 6.54 -3.69
CA TRP A 47 -3.67 5.96 -2.81
C TRP A 47 -5.06 6.42 -3.22
N ALA A 48 -6.03 5.53 -3.03
CA ALA A 48 -7.41 5.80 -3.35
C ALA A 48 -8.34 5.31 -2.24
N ARG A 49 -9.38 6.10 -1.96
CA ARG A 49 -10.57 5.65 -1.23
C ARG A 49 -11.47 4.91 -2.20
N ILE A 50 -12.05 3.81 -1.75
CA ILE A 50 -13.01 3.01 -2.49
C ILE A 50 -14.41 3.29 -1.96
N TYR A 51 -15.30 3.70 -2.86
CA TYR A 51 -16.73 3.90 -2.60
C TYR A 51 -17.52 2.98 -3.53
N GLY A 52 -17.84 1.77 -3.07
CA GLY A 52 -18.42 0.73 -3.91
C GLY A 52 -17.48 0.35 -5.05
N SER A 53 -17.83 0.72 -6.28
CA SER A 53 -16.99 0.50 -7.47
C SER A 53 -16.09 1.69 -7.84
N ARG A 54 -16.27 2.85 -7.19
CA ARG A 54 -15.54 4.08 -7.51
C ARG A 54 -14.25 4.16 -6.70
N TRP A 55 -13.16 4.51 -7.38
CA TRP A 55 -11.86 4.78 -6.77
C TRP A 55 -11.61 6.28 -6.84
N ALA A 56 -11.65 6.93 -5.69
CA ALA A 56 -11.37 8.36 -5.57
C ALA A 56 -9.93 8.51 -5.09
N HIS A 57 -9.13 9.34 -5.75
CA HIS A 57 -7.78 9.64 -5.30
C HIS A 57 -7.80 10.26 -3.89
N LEU A 58 -6.80 9.89 -3.08
CA LEU A 58 -6.57 10.44 -1.74
C LEU A 58 -5.19 11.08 -1.62
N LEU A 59 -4.14 10.35 -2.01
CA LEU A 59 -2.74 10.73 -1.78
C LEU A 59 -1.86 10.23 -2.93
N GLY A 60 -0.70 10.84 -3.12
CA GLY A 60 0.32 10.38 -4.06
C GLY A 60 0.30 11.14 -5.38
N ASN A 61 1.22 10.75 -6.26
CA ASN A 61 1.72 11.59 -7.34
C ASN A 61 0.68 11.83 -8.45
N PHE A 62 0.55 13.08 -8.93
CA PHE A 62 -0.44 13.46 -9.95
C PHE A 62 0.16 13.90 -11.28
N ASP A 63 1.48 14.13 -11.32
CA ASP A 63 2.11 14.86 -12.42
C ASP A 63 2.29 14.02 -13.69
N ASP A 64 2.28 12.68 -13.58
CA ASP A 64 2.41 11.74 -14.70
C ASP A 64 1.48 10.52 -14.53
N ILE A 65 0.16 10.73 -14.59
CA ILE A 65 -0.80 9.62 -14.45
C ILE A 65 -0.63 8.63 -15.60
N ALA A 66 -0.21 7.41 -15.29
CA ALA A 66 -0.18 6.33 -16.26
C ALA A 66 -1.60 6.01 -16.74
N LEU A 67 -1.76 5.73 -18.04
CA LEU A 67 -3.04 5.35 -18.62
C LEU A 67 -3.54 3.99 -18.10
N LYS A 68 -2.62 3.12 -17.66
CA LYS A 68 -2.90 1.75 -17.18
C LYS A 68 -2.06 1.41 -15.94
N PRO A 69 -2.34 2.03 -14.78
CA PRO A 69 -1.65 1.66 -13.55
C PRO A 69 -2.04 0.25 -13.10
N LEU A 70 -1.13 -0.40 -12.38
CA LEU A 70 -1.48 -1.60 -11.63
C LEU A 70 -2.38 -1.19 -10.46
N ARG A 71 -3.63 -1.66 -10.44
CA ARG A 71 -4.60 -1.36 -9.39
C ARG A 71 -4.70 -2.52 -8.41
N ILE A 72 -4.48 -2.24 -7.13
CA ILE A 72 -4.50 -3.23 -6.05
C ILE A 72 -5.50 -2.79 -4.99
N LYS A 73 -6.56 -3.57 -4.80
CA LYS A 73 -7.50 -3.38 -3.70
C LYS A 73 -6.84 -3.91 -2.42
N LEU A 74 -6.73 -3.06 -1.40
CA LEU A 74 -6.15 -3.42 -0.10
C LEU A 74 -7.26 -3.94 0.82
N ASN A 75 -8.34 -3.18 0.94
CA ASN A 75 -9.56 -3.58 1.64
C ASN A 75 -10.79 -2.91 1.01
N ASN A 76 -11.93 -2.90 1.70
CA ASN A 76 -13.16 -2.28 1.17
C ASN A 76 -13.11 -0.75 1.11
N ASN A 77 -12.24 -0.13 1.89
CA ASN A 77 -12.10 1.31 2.01
C ASN A 77 -10.97 1.87 1.16
N TYR A 78 -9.93 1.09 0.89
CA TYR A 78 -8.69 1.59 0.31
C TYR A 78 -8.13 0.70 -0.80
N GLY A 79 -7.45 1.36 -1.72
CA GLY A 79 -6.60 0.72 -2.70
C GLY A 79 -5.41 1.59 -3.07
N ILE A 80 -4.46 0.97 -3.75
CA ILE A 80 -3.25 1.62 -4.26
C ILE A 80 -3.16 1.41 -5.78
N LEU A 81 -2.72 2.44 -6.47
CA LEU A 81 -2.39 2.42 -7.89
C LEU A 81 -0.87 2.60 -8.02
N ILE A 82 -0.23 1.72 -8.77
CA ILE A 82 1.21 1.79 -9.05
C ILE A 82 1.37 2.11 -10.53
N ASP A 83 1.85 3.31 -10.84
CA ASP A 83 1.92 3.83 -12.21
C ASP A 83 3.10 3.25 -13.00
N ASN A 84 4.16 2.83 -12.32
CA ASN A 84 5.37 2.27 -12.90
C ASN A 84 5.72 0.89 -12.31
N SER A 85 4.77 -0.04 -12.21
CA SER A 85 4.98 -1.35 -11.57
C SER A 85 6.19 -2.15 -12.09
N ASN A 86 6.61 -1.89 -13.32
CA ASN A 86 7.80 -2.52 -13.92
C ASN A 86 9.14 -1.97 -13.39
N SER A 87 9.14 -0.93 -12.54
CA SER A 87 10.34 -0.41 -11.89
C SER A 87 10.84 -1.29 -10.75
N LEU A 88 9.99 -2.21 -10.26
CA LEU A 88 10.33 -3.21 -9.26
C LEU A 88 10.50 -4.59 -9.90
N PRO A 89 11.45 -5.41 -9.43
CA PRO A 89 11.45 -6.83 -9.74
C PRO A 89 10.11 -7.48 -9.35
N PRO A 90 9.59 -8.44 -10.13
CA PRO A 90 8.27 -9.03 -9.88
C PRO A 90 8.10 -9.63 -8.47
N ALA A 91 9.16 -10.23 -7.92
CA ALA A 91 9.14 -10.81 -6.57
C ALA A 91 8.97 -9.73 -5.48
N ASP A 92 9.74 -8.64 -5.56
CA ASP A 92 9.69 -7.53 -4.61
C ASP A 92 8.35 -6.79 -4.68
N LEU A 93 7.81 -6.63 -5.90
CA LEU A 93 6.47 -6.07 -6.10
C LEU A 93 5.39 -6.94 -5.45
N GLN A 94 5.47 -8.26 -5.65
CA GLN A 94 4.51 -9.20 -5.04
C GLN A 94 4.60 -9.17 -3.52
N GLN A 95 5.81 -9.10 -2.96
CA GLN A 95 6.01 -9.01 -1.52
C GLN A 95 5.48 -7.70 -0.95
N LEU A 96 5.75 -6.56 -1.59
CA LEU A 96 5.18 -5.28 -1.18
C LEU A 96 3.65 -5.32 -1.16
N ILE A 97 3.04 -5.89 -2.20
CA ILE A 97 1.58 -6.06 -2.27
C ILE A 97 1.06 -6.95 -1.13
N ALA A 98 1.76 -8.04 -0.81
CA ALA A 98 1.38 -8.94 0.27
C ALA A 98 1.44 -8.23 1.62
N ILE A 99 2.54 -7.52 1.92
CA ILE A 99 2.70 -6.73 3.16
C ILE A 99 1.57 -5.72 3.31
N LEU A 100 1.28 -4.96 2.25
CA LEU A 100 0.22 -3.95 2.29
C LEU A 100 -1.16 -4.58 2.45
N LYS A 101 -1.45 -5.72 1.82
CA LYS A 101 -2.74 -6.39 2.04
C LYS A 101 -2.88 -6.84 3.49
N GLU A 102 -1.87 -7.50 4.04
CA GLU A 102 -1.87 -7.99 5.42
C GLU A 102 -2.03 -6.85 6.44
N CYS A 103 -1.39 -5.70 6.20
CA CYS A 103 -1.52 -4.53 7.07
C CYS A 103 -2.94 -3.91 7.05
N PHE A 104 -3.64 -4.02 5.92
CA PHE A 104 -4.97 -3.44 5.71
C PHE A 104 -6.10 -4.47 5.83
N GLU A 105 -5.77 -5.73 6.11
CA GLU A 105 -6.77 -6.74 6.45
C GLU A 105 -7.54 -6.24 7.66
N ASP A 106 -8.85 -6.09 7.49
CA ASP A 106 -9.74 -5.85 8.60
C ASP A 106 -9.53 -7.03 9.56
N GLY A 107 -9.05 -6.76 10.78
CA GLY A 107 -9.00 -7.78 11.83
C GLY A 107 -10.34 -8.50 11.93
N PRO A 108 -10.39 -9.74 12.47
CA PRO A 108 -11.60 -10.55 12.47
C PRO A 108 -12.77 -9.68 12.89
N LEU A 109 -13.75 -9.54 11.97
CA LEU A 109 -14.96 -8.77 12.17
C LEU A 109 -15.42 -9.09 13.59
N SER A 110 -15.40 -8.09 14.48
CA SER A 110 -16.05 -8.18 15.77
C SER A 110 -17.56 -8.21 15.53
N GLY A 111 -18.06 -9.33 14.98
CA GLY A 111 -19.40 -9.79 15.28
C GLY A 111 -19.44 -10.08 16.79
N THR A 112 -20.42 -9.66 17.56
CA THR A 112 -21.77 -9.24 17.23
C THR A 112 -22.16 -8.09 18.16
N ARG A 113 -22.74 -7.01 17.61
CA ARG A 113 -23.72 -6.24 18.37
C ARG A 113 -24.95 -7.13 18.44
N ASP A 114 -25.09 -7.86 19.53
CA ASP A 114 -26.35 -8.49 19.87
C ASP A 114 -27.41 -7.39 20.01
N SER A 115 -28.56 -7.67 19.38
CA SER A 115 -29.75 -6.81 19.32
C SER A 115 -30.43 -6.62 20.67
#